data_AF-A0A8I0MBR0-F1
#
_entry.id   AF-A0A8I0MBR0-F1
#
_cell.length_a   1.000
_cell.length_b   1.000
_cell.length_c   1.000
_cell.angle_alpha   90.00
_cell.angle_beta   90.00
_cell.angle_gamma   90.00
#
_symmetry.space_group_name_H-M   'P 1'
#
loop_
_entity.id
_entity.type
_entity.pdbx_description
1 polymer ?
#
loop_
_entity_poly.entity_id
_entity_poly.type
_entity_poly.pdbx_seq_one_letter_code
_entity_poly.pdbx_strand_id
1 'polypeptide(L)'
;MLFCKVLAEYSLSFDDLMNLSIRRFWFIANMIERLRAEKDLRQIQLMASVGSPEAYKSAREFLQEQMGQIYVLDAPEAPVEFKVDPKTGLDPEFDREGLRALKMRISSGR
;
A
#
# COMPACT_ATOMS: atom_id res chain seq x y z
N MET A 1 18.00 -8.02 18.03
CA MET A 1 18.74 -7.79 16.78
C MET A 1 18.29 -6.57 15.98
N LEU A 2 17.02 -6.13 16.03
CA LEU A 2 16.52 -5.01 15.21
C LEU A 2 17.28 -3.69 15.42
N PHE A 3 17.56 -3.33 16.67
CA PHE A 3 18.36 -2.14 17.03
C PHE A 3 19.75 -2.17 16.41
N CYS A 4 20.46 -3.30 16.52
CA CYS A 4 21.78 -3.50 15.90
C CYS A 4 21.74 -3.38 14.37
N LYS A 5 20.67 -3.88 13.72
CA LYS A 5 20.50 -3.75 12.27
C LYS A 5 20.42 -2.29 11.84
N VAL A 6 19.64 -1.48 12.56
CA VAL A 6 19.50 -0.05 12.24
C VAL A 6 20.81 0.70 12.44
N LEU A 7 21.52 0.41 13.54
CA LEU A 7 22.85 0.98 13.79
C LEU A 7 23.86 0.62 12.68
N ALA A 8 23.83 -0.63 12.20
CA ALA A 8 24.76 -1.10 11.18
C ALA A 8 24.51 -0.51 9.77
N GLU A 9 23.24 -0.41 9.35
CA GLU A 9 22.88 0.04 7.99
C GLU A 9 22.94 1.56 7.84
N TYR A 10 22.54 2.31 8.86
CA TYR A 10 22.51 3.77 8.82
C TYR A 10 23.70 4.43 9.54
N SER A 11 24.60 3.64 10.12
CA SER A 11 25.76 4.14 10.88
C SER A 11 25.38 5.18 11.96
N LEU A 12 24.18 5.03 12.54
CA LEU A 12 23.70 5.89 13.62
C LEU A 12 24.46 5.57 14.90
N SER A 13 24.73 6.60 15.71
CA SER A 13 25.19 6.38 17.07
C SER A 13 24.06 5.79 17.92
N PHE A 14 24.41 5.10 19.01
CA PHE A 14 23.43 4.54 19.92
C PHE A 14 22.52 5.63 20.52
N ASP A 15 23.12 6.77 20.88
CA ASP A 15 22.40 7.89 21.48
C ASP A 15 21.42 8.52 20.49
N ASP A 16 21.81 8.70 19.23
CA ASP A 16 20.93 9.20 18.18
C ASP A 16 19.75 8.28 17.93
N LEU A 17 19.98 6.97 17.98
CA LEU A 17 18.93 5.98 17.79
C LEU A 17 17.91 6.01 18.94
N MET A 18 18.37 6.18 20.18
CA MET A 18 17.51 6.29 21.36
C MET A 18 16.72 7.60 21.40
N ASN A 19 17.22 8.65 20.73
CA ASN A 19 16.53 9.93 20.58
C ASN A 19 15.44 9.93 19.50
N LEU A 20 15.33 8.87 18.69
CA LEU A 20 14.29 8.78 17.67
C LEU A 20 12.91 8.49 18.28
N SER A 21 11.86 9.07 17.69
CA SER A 21 10.51 8.66 18.01
C SER A 21 10.25 7.23 17.54
N ILE A 22 9.43 6.48 18.30
CA ILE A 22 9.09 5.09 18.00
C ILE A 22 8.57 4.93 16.55
N ARG A 23 7.78 5.89 16.06
CA ARG A 23 7.29 5.88 14.67
C ARG A 23 8.41 5.97 13.65
N ARG A 24 9.41 6.83 13.89
CA ARG A 24 10.58 6.97 13.00
C ARG A 24 11.46 5.73 13.04
N PHE A 25 11.68 5.16 14.23
CA PHE A 25 12.41 3.90 14.37
C PHE A 25 11.79 2.78 13.54
N TRP A 26 10.48 2.55 13.66
CA TRP A 26 9.78 1.52 12.89
C TRP A 26 9.79 1.80 11.39
N PHE A 27 9.64 3.06 11.00
CA PHE A 27 9.74 3.44 9.60
C PHE A 27 11.11 3.09 9.01
N ILE A 28 12.19 3.44 9.71
CA ILE A 28 13.56 3.14 9.28
C ILE A 28 13.81 1.64 9.25
N ALA A 29 13.40 0.92 10.29
CA ALA A 29 13.54 -0.53 10.35
C ALA A 29 12.82 -1.23 9.18
N ASN A 30 11.60 -0.78 8.86
CA ASN A 30 10.84 -1.30 7.72
C ASN A 30 11.52 -0.97 6.38
N MET A 31 12.13 0.21 6.25
CA MET A 31 12.90 0.55 5.04
C MET A 31 14.11 -0.37 4.84
N ILE A 32 14.80 -0.76 5.91
CA ILE A 32 15.94 -1.70 5.81
C ILE A 32 15.49 -3.03 5.22
N GLU A 33 14.39 -3.59 5.74
CA GLU A 33 13.88 -4.87 5.25
C GLU A 33 13.44 -4.76 3.78
N ARG A 34 12.84 -3.63 3.37
CA ARG A 34 12.52 -3.38 1.94
C ARG A 34 13.76 -3.34 1.04
N LEU A 35 14.79 -2.62 1.46
CA LEU A 35 16.04 -2.51 0.68
C LEU A 35 16.76 -3.86 0.57
N ARG A 36 16.74 -4.66 1.64
CA ARG A 36 17.30 -6.01 1.63
C ARG A 36 16.50 -6.94 0.73
N ALA A 37 15.17 -6.90 0.82
CA ALA A 37 14.30 -7.68 -0.05
C ALA A 37 14.55 -7.38 -1.54
N GLU A 38 14.77 -6.12 -1.90
CA GLU A 38 15.14 -5.74 -3.28
C GLU A 38 16.48 -6.36 -3.72
N LYS A 39 17.50 -6.30 -2.86
CA LYS A 39 18.82 -6.90 -3.15
C LYS A 39 18.71 -8.43 -3.29
N ASP A 40 18.00 -9.07 -2.38
CA ASP A 40 17.80 -10.52 -2.38
C ASP A 40 17.01 -10.96 -3.62
N LEU A 41 16.02 -10.17 -4.05
CA LEU A 41 15.25 -10.47 -5.26
C LEU A 41 16.15 -10.44 -6.50
N ARG A 42 17.05 -9.44 -6.62
CA ARG A 42 18.05 -9.41 -7.71
C ARG A 42 18.99 -10.61 -7.64
N GLN A 43 19.44 -11.00 -6.45
CA GLN A 43 20.32 -12.15 -6.27
C GLN A 43 19.62 -13.46 -6.64
N ILE A 44 18.35 -13.62 -6.24
CA ILE A 44 17.54 -14.79 -6.59
C ILE A 44 17.26 -14.83 -8.10
N GLN A 45 17.06 -13.68 -8.77
CA GLN A 45 16.96 -13.64 -10.23
C GLN A 45 18.23 -14.14 -10.91
N LEU A 46 19.42 -13.82 -10.38
CA LEU A 46 20.69 -14.35 -10.89
C LEU A 46 20.84 -15.85 -10.62
N MET A 47 20.39 -16.32 -9.45
CA MET A 47 20.46 -17.73 -9.06
C MET A 47 19.33 -18.60 -9.64
N ALA A 48 18.29 -17.98 -10.22
CA ALA A 48 17.14 -18.65 -10.81
C ALA A 48 17.53 -19.64 -11.91
N SER A 49 18.68 -19.46 -12.55
CA SER A 49 19.19 -20.38 -13.57
C SER A 49 19.69 -21.72 -13.02
N VAL A 50 19.88 -21.84 -11.69
CA VAL A 50 20.51 -23.00 -11.05
C VAL A 50 19.52 -23.82 -10.21
N GLY A 51 18.39 -23.23 -9.80
CA GLY A 51 17.44 -23.82 -8.86
C GLY A 51 16.18 -24.44 -9.48
N SER A 52 15.34 -25.05 -8.62
CA SER A 52 14.00 -25.49 -9.01
C SER A 52 13.04 -24.31 -9.19
N PRO A 53 12.15 -24.34 -10.18
CA PRO A 53 11.23 -23.24 -10.48
C PRO A 53 10.21 -23.00 -9.36
N GLU A 54 9.86 -24.02 -8.57
CA GLU A 54 8.91 -23.91 -7.45
C GLU A 54 9.50 -23.14 -6.27
N ALA A 55 10.76 -23.44 -5.90
CA ALA A 55 11.45 -22.75 -4.82
C ALA A 55 11.74 -21.28 -5.18
N TYR A 56 11.95 -20.99 -6.47
CA TYR A 56 12.09 -19.63 -6.96
C TYR A 56 10.79 -18.83 -6.80
N LYS A 57 9.64 -19.40 -7.16
CA LYS A 57 8.34 -18.71 -7.05
C LYS A 57 8.00 -18.36 -5.61
N SER A 58 8.14 -19.30 -4.68
CA SER A 58 7.85 -19.05 -3.26
C SER A 58 8.76 -17.98 -2.65
N ALA A 59 10.06 -18.03 -2.95
CA ALA A 59 11.01 -17.03 -2.48
C ALA A 59 10.71 -15.64 -3.08
N ARG A 60 10.35 -15.58 -4.37
CA ARG A 60 9.96 -14.33 -5.03
C ARG A 60 8.70 -13.72 -4.41
N GLU A 61 7.67 -14.51 -4.16
CA GLU A 61 6.41 -14.04 -3.56
C GLU A 61 6.65 -13.47 -2.15
N PHE A 62 7.41 -14.18 -1.32
CA PHE A 62 7.78 -13.72 0.02
C PHE A 62 8.53 -12.37 -0.01
N LEU A 63 9.51 -12.23 -0.91
CA LEU A 63 10.25 -10.97 -1.05
C LEU A 63 9.39 -9.84 -1.61
N GLN A 64 8.47 -10.13 -2.52
CA GLN A 64 7.49 -9.14 -3.01
C GLN A 64 6.57 -8.64 -1.91
N GLU A 65 6.13 -9.51 -1.00
CA GLU A 65 5.34 -9.11 0.17
C GLU A 65 6.13 -8.18 1.10
N GLN A 66 7.41 -8.49 1.35
CA GLN A 66 8.28 -7.65 2.19
C GLN A 66 8.61 -6.28 1.59
N MET A 67 8.78 -6.19 0.26
CA MET A 67 8.95 -4.89 -0.42
C MET A 67 7.70 -4.00 -0.26
N GLY A 68 6.52 -4.61 -0.13
CA GLY A 68 5.23 -3.93 -0.10
C GLY A 68 4.74 -3.56 -1.50
N GLN A 69 3.44 -3.27 -1.60
CA GLN A 69 2.81 -2.89 -2.87
C GLN A 69 2.81 -1.37 -3.03
N ILE A 70 3.19 -0.91 -4.23
CA ILE A 70 2.94 0.47 -4.65
C ILE A 70 1.47 0.54 -5.04
N TYR A 71 0.64 1.09 -4.16
CA TYR A 71 -0.73 1.41 -4.53
C TYR A 71 -0.68 2.61 -5.47
N VAL A 72 -0.90 2.35 -6.76
CA VAL A 72 -1.33 3.40 -7.68
C VAL A 72 -2.77 3.70 -7.27
N LEU A 73 -3.02 4.92 -6.82
CA LEU A 73 -4.38 5.43 -6.69
C LEU A 73 -4.92 5.54 -8.11
N ASP A 74 -5.51 4.47 -8.60
CA ASP A 74 -6.46 4.52 -9.70
C ASP A 74 -7.66 5.29 -9.15
N ALA A 75 -7.55 6.62 -9.12
CA ALA A 75 -8.71 7.46 -8.91
C ALA A 75 -9.65 7.11 -10.07
N PRO A 76 -10.83 6.53 -9.83
CA PRO A 76 -11.79 6.38 -10.90
C PRO A 76 -12.04 7.79 -11.41
N GLU A 77 -11.66 8.04 -12.67
CA GLU A 77 -11.98 9.31 -13.34
C GLU A 77 -13.48 9.53 -13.12
N ALA A 78 -13.83 10.61 -12.42
CA ALA A 78 -15.22 10.95 -12.23
C ALA A 78 -15.86 11.03 -13.63
N PRO A 79 -16.98 10.33 -13.90
CA PRO A 79 -17.57 10.33 -15.23
C PRO A 79 -17.86 11.78 -15.64
N VAL A 80 -17.22 12.23 -16.72
CA VAL A 80 -17.26 13.62 -17.22
C VAL A 80 -18.62 13.93 -17.86
N GLU A 81 -19.39 12.90 -18.20
CA GLU A 81 -20.65 13.02 -18.94
C GLU A 81 -21.86 12.77 -18.03
N PHE A 82 -22.69 13.80 -17.90
CA PHE A 82 -24.02 13.68 -17.29
C PHE A 82 -24.95 12.93 -18.25
N LYS A 83 -25.32 11.69 -17.92
CA LYS A 83 -26.35 10.95 -18.64
C LYS A 83 -27.72 11.50 -18.26
N VAL A 84 -28.36 12.23 -19.17
CA VAL A 84 -29.69 12.82 -18.96
C VAL A 84 -30.69 12.15 -19.90
N ASP A 85 -31.72 11.52 -19.35
CA ASP A 85 -32.79 10.95 -20.17
C ASP A 85 -33.63 12.05 -20.84
N PRO A 86 -33.88 11.98 -22.17
CA PRO A 86 -34.57 13.03 -22.91
C PRO A 86 -36.07 13.15 -22.60
N LYS A 87 -36.67 12.18 -21.88
CA LYS A 87 -38.11 12.19 -21.53
C LYS A 87 -38.40 12.80 -20.16
N THR A 88 -37.46 12.68 -19.23
CA THR A 88 -37.63 13.07 -17.82
C THR A 88 -36.63 14.15 -17.40
N GLY A 89 -35.63 14.44 -18.23
CA GLY A 89 -34.58 15.44 -17.94
C GLY A 89 -33.68 15.05 -16.78
N LEU A 90 -33.63 13.75 -16.45
CA LEU A 90 -33.18 13.25 -15.16
C LEU A 90 -32.44 11.92 -15.35
N ASP A 91 -31.29 11.74 -14.68
CA ASP A 91 -30.47 10.52 -14.79
C ASP A 91 -31.22 9.29 -14.24
N PRO A 92 -31.38 8.21 -15.02
CA PRO A 92 -32.07 6.97 -14.62
C PRO A 92 -31.29 6.11 -13.63
N GLU A 93 -29.95 6.19 -13.59
CA GLU A 93 -29.12 5.38 -12.67
C GLU A 93 -28.96 6.04 -11.29
N PHE A 94 -29.41 7.28 -11.14
CA PHE A 94 -29.26 8.04 -9.91
C PHE A 94 -30.31 7.64 -8.85
N ASP A 95 -29.89 6.93 -7.79
CA ASP A 95 -30.77 6.47 -6.71
C ASP A 95 -31.27 7.61 -5.81
N ARG A 96 -32.43 8.16 -6.17
CA ARG A 96 -33.11 9.24 -5.45
C ARG A 96 -33.83 8.77 -4.20
N GLU A 97 -34.24 7.50 -4.16
CA GLU A 97 -34.97 6.96 -3.02
C GLU A 97 -34.00 6.75 -1.85
N GLY A 98 -32.81 6.21 -2.12
CA GLY A 98 -31.72 6.12 -1.16
C GLY A 98 -31.33 7.48 -0.59
N LEU A 99 -31.20 8.52 -1.42
CA LEU A 99 -30.86 9.87 -0.95
C LEU A 99 -31.97 10.53 -0.13
N ARG A 100 -33.24 10.28 -0.46
CA ARG A 100 -34.37 10.76 0.37
C ARG A 100 -34.38 10.08 1.73
N ALA A 101 -34.12 8.77 1.79
CA ALA A 101 -33.98 8.04 3.05
C ALA A 101 -32.80 8.56 3.88
N LEU A 102 -31.67 8.86 3.24
CA LEU A 102 -30.49 9.44 3.89
C LEU A 102 -30.77 10.85 4.42
N LYS A 103 -31.44 11.70 3.63
CA LYS A 103 -31.85 13.04 4.06
C LYS A 103 -32.79 12.99 5.25
N MET A 104 -33.76 12.06 5.24
CA MET A 104 -34.66 11.84 6.37
C MET A 104 -33.86 11.43 7.62
N ARG A 105 -32.92 10.48 7.50
CA ARG A 105 -32.03 10.09 8.61
C ARG A 105 -31.22 11.26 9.16
N ILE A 106 -30.54 12.03 8.30
CA ILE A 106 -29.73 13.18 8.70
C ILE A 106 -30.61 14.25 9.37
N SER A 107 -31.80 14.53 8.83
CA SER A 107 -32.73 15.50 9.42
C SER A 107 -33.34 15.03 10.75
N SER A 108 -33.41 13.72 10.97
CA SER A 108 -33.91 13.12 12.22
C SER A 108 -32.88 13.02 13.35
N GLY A 109 -31.64 13.48 13.12
CA GLY A 109 -30.67 13.75 14.19
C GLY A 109 -30.33 12.56 15.09
N ARG A 110 -29.95 11.42 14.51
CA ARG A 110 -29.16 10.38 15.18
C ARG A 110 -27.99 9.95 14.30
#